data_AF-A0A0D2JQM2-F1
#
_entry.id   AF-A0A0D2JQM2-F1
#
_cell.length_a   1.000
_cell.length_b   1.000
_cell.length_c   1.000
_cell.angle_alpha   90.00
_cell.angle_beta   90.00
_cell.angle_gamma   90.00
#
_symmetry.space_group_name_H-M   'P 1'
#
loop_
_entity.id
_entity.type
_entity.pdbx_description
1 polymer ?
#
loop_
_entity_poly.entity_id
_entity_poly.type
_entity_poly.pdbx_seq_one_letter_code
_entity_poly.pdbx_strand_id
1 'polypeptide(L)'
;MYDSVYPTRTARFGVALIDSGVLKLKNRACAEDMRPIDDSCGCMTCKLYSRAYLHHLVQRGVPSAAILVTYHNVAYTQGLTRRLRAAIKEQRLPDWVRSYIKGMFPHRDVPQWAVDALDVAGISLPDDICDKRPAHDFDRELRDGAYRPPGGLPG
;
A
#
# COMPACT_ATOMS: atom_id res chain seq x y z
N MET A 1 10.19 -15.88 3.58
CA MET A 1 11.01 -14.93 2.78
C MET A 1 10.09 -14.30 1.76
N TYR A 2 10.26 -13.02 1.42
CA TYR A 2 9.51 -12.37 0.35
C TYR A 2 10.46 -11.52 -0.49
N ASP A 3 10.21 -11.42 -1.79
CA ASP A 3 10.88 -10.53 -2.71
C ASP A 3 9.84 -9.79 -3.56
N SER A 4 10.09 -8.51 -3.83
CA SER A 4 9.21 -7.72 -4.67
C SER A 4 9.90 -6.47 -5.17
N VAL A 5 9.65 -6.13 -6.43
CA VAL A 5 9.99 -4.81 -7.00
C VAL A 5 8.97 -3.74 -6.62
N TYR A 6 7.90 -4.09 -5.90
CA TYR A 6 6.80 -3.17 -5.59
C TYR A 6 7.26 -1.85 -4.93
N PRO A 7 8.15 -1.84 -3.92
CA PRO A 7 8.57 -0.59 -3.26
C PRO A 7 9.28 0.38 -4.22
N THR A 8 10.18 -0.14 -5.05
CA THR A 8 11.02 0.63 -5.98
C THR A 8 10.24 1.03 -7.24
N ARG A 9 9.41 0.12 -7.79
CA ARG A 9 8.56 0.41 -8.96
C ARG A 9 7.53 1.49 -8.64
N THR A 10 6.86 1.39 -7.51
CA THR A 10 5.80 2.33 -7.08
C THR A 10 6.38 3.72 -6.79
N ALA A 11 7.60 3.79 -6.25
CA ALA A 11 8.31 5.06 -6.03
C ALA A 11 8.54 5.86 -7.32
N ARG A 12 8.84 5.20 -8.45
CA ARG A 12 9.03 5.86 -9.75
C ARG A 12 7.78 6.58 -10.25
N PHE A 13 6.60 6.14 -9.82
CA PHE A 13 5.34 6.80 -10.13
C PHE A 13 4.97 7.91 -9.14
N GLY A 14 5.85 8.24 -8.19
CA GLY A 14 5.61 9.25 -7.16
C GLY A 14 4.60 8.78 -6.12
N VAL A 15 4.61 7.48 -5.80
CA VAL A 15 3.70 6.89 -4.82
C VAL A 15 4.49 6.33 -3.65
N ALA A 16 4.17 6.82 -2.45
CA ALA A 16 4.78 6.40 -1.20
C ALA A 16 3.89 5.42 -0.44
N LEU A 17 4.50 4.42 0.20
CA LEU A 17 3.79 3.43 1.00
C LEU A 17 3.55 3.95 2.42
N ILE A 18 2.34 3.79 2.93
CA ILE A 18 1.94 4.18 4.29
C ILE A 18 0.98 3.14 4.87
N ASP A 19 0.75 3.16 6.19
CA ASP A 19 -0.13 2.19 6.84
C ASP A 19 -1.59 2.26 6.37
N SER A 20 -2.04 3.41 5.83
CA SER A 20 -3.37 3.56 5.21
C SER A 20 -3.40 3.29 3.70
N GLY A 21 -2.43 2.50 3.22
CA GLY A 21 -2.32 2.10 1.82
C GLY A 21 -1.23 2.87 1.08
N VAL A 22 -1.62 3.85 0.27
CA VAL A 22 -0.68 4.58 -0.58
C VAL A 22 -0.92 6.08 -0.58
N LEU A 23 0.17 6.85 -0.49
CA LEU A 23 0.17 8.29 -0.65
C LEU A 23 0.63 8.64 -2.07
N LYS A 24 -0.28 9.16 -2.90
CA LYS A 24 0.04 9.67 -4.23
C LYS A 24 0.60 11.08 -4.12
N LEU A 25 1.92 11.25 -4.20
CA LEU A 25 2.58 12.54 -4.05
C LEU A 25 2.25 13.52 -5.17
N LYS A 26 1.70 13.06 -6.31
CA LYS A 26 1.16 13.92 -7.38
C LYS A 26 -0.15 14.61 -7.01
N ASN A 27 -0.84 14.16 -5.96
CA ASN A 27 -2.11 14.74 -5.57
C ASN A 27 -1.92 16.19 -5.10
N ARG A 28 -2.83 17.09 -5.48
CA ARG A 28 -2.82 18.50 -5.08
C ARG A 28 -2.85 18.67 -3.56
N ALA A 29 -3.48 17.75 -2.83
CA ALA A 29 -3.48 17.75 -1.37
C ALA A 29 -2.06 17.71 -0.76
N CYS A 30 -1.06 17.21 -1.51
CA CYS A 30 0.33 17.20 -1.06
C CYS A 30 1.07 18.51 -1.36
N ALA A 31 0.55 19.42 -2.19
CA ALA A 31 1.30 20.57 -2.70
C ALA A 31 1.78 21.54 -1.61
N GLU A 32 0.99 21.69 -0.54
CA GLU A 32 1.26 22.60 0.58
C GLU A 32 1.36 21.83 1.92
N ASP A 33 1.34 20.49 1.88
CA ASP A 33 1.42 19.66 3.08
C ASP A 33 2.87 19.58 3.58
N MET A 34 3.16 20.33 4.65
CA MET A 34 4.50 20.40 5.24
C MET A 34 4.85 19.19 6.13
N ARG A 35 3.92 18.27 6.35
CA ARG A 35 4.21 17.02 7.07
C ARG A 35 5.13 16.10 6.27
N PRO A 36 5.90 15.22 6.91
CA PRO A 36 6.62 14.15 6.22
C PRO A 36 5.64 13.14 5.61
N ILE A 37 6.16 12.16 4.85
CA ILE A 37 5.30 11.07 4.33
C ILE A 37 4.57 10.38 5.50
N ASP A 38 5.29 10.09 6.57
CA ASP A 38 4.77 9.44 7.79
C ASP A 38 5.56 9.95 9.00
N ASP A 39 4.86 10.53 9.98
CA ASP A 39 5.44 11.10 11.21
C ASP A 39 6.07 10.03 12.11
N SER A 40 5.63 8.78 12.00
CA SER A 40 6.19 7.65 12.75
C SER A 40 7.43 7.03 12.10
N CYS A 41 7.75 7.41 10.86
CA CYS A 41 8.81 6.80 10.08
C CYS A 41 10.17 7.47 10.36
N GLY A 42 11.10 6.71 10.94
CA GLY A 42 12.45 7.18 11.26
C GLY A 42 13.42 7.28 10.08
N CYS A 43 12.95 7.15 8.83
CA CYS A 43 13.81 7.14 7.64
C CYS A 43 14.33 8.55 7.30
N MET A 44 15.49 8.64 6.64
CA MET A 44 16.10 9.90 6.19
C MET A 44 15.13 10.76 5.37
N THR A 45 14.32 10.15 4.49
CA THR A 45 13.32 10.91 3.71
C THR A 45 12.30 11.61 4.59
N CYS A 46 11.69 10.89 5.54
CA CYS A 46 10.68 11.46 6.45
C CYS A 46 11.27 12.46 7.45
N LYS A 47 12.57 12.35 7.77
CA LYS A 47 13.24 13.30 8.67
C LYS A 47 13.60 14.64 8.01
N LEU A 48 13.83 14.65 6.70
CA LEU A 48 14.41 15.79 6.00
C LEU A 48 13.46 16.48 5.01
N TYR A 49 12.43 15.77 4.54
CA TYR A 49 11.60 16.27 3.44
C TYR A 49 10.10 16.18 3.76
N SER A 50 9.40 17.25 3.42
CA SER A 50 7.94 17.30 3.49
C SER A 50 7.28 16.71 2.25
N ARG A 51 5.99 16.39 2.35
CA ARG A 51 5.14 15.99 1.22
C ARG A 51 5.07 17.08 0.16
N ALA A 52 5.02 18.35 0.54
CA ALA A 52 5.07 19.51 -0.37
C ALA A 52 6.36 19.53 -1.22
N TYR A 53 7.50 19.34 -0.58
CA TYR A 53 8.77 19.29 -1.30
C TYR A 53 8.83 18.10 -2.27
N LEU A 54 8.42 16.91 -1.80
CA LEU A 54 8.37 15.72 -2.64
C LEU A 54 7.36 15.86 -3.79
N HIS A 55 6.19 16.47 -3.55
CA HIS A 55 5.20 16.80 -4.57
C HIS A 55 5.81 17.66 -5.67
N HIS A 56 6.52 18.73 -5.29
CA HIS A 56 7.20 19.60 -6.25
C HIS A 56 8.21 18.85 -7.11
N LEU A 57 9.06 18.00 -6.50
CA LEU A 57 10.04 17.21 -7.24
C LEU A 57 9.37 16.20 -8.19
N VAL A 58 8.33 15.50 -7.73
CA VAL A 58 7.59 14.51 -8.53
C VAL A 58 6.89 15.20 -9.71
N GLN A 59 6.25 16.35 -9.50
CA GLN A 59 5.56 17.09 -10.58
C GLN A 59 6.53 17.61 -11.63
N ARG A 60 7.75 17.98 -11.23
CA ARG A 60 8.79 18.43 -12.15
C ARG A 60 9.59 17.30 -12.79
N GLY A 61 9.28 16.04 -12.47
CA GLY A 61 9.97 14.88 -13.03
C GLY A 61 11.45 14.79 -12.63
N VAL A 62 11.83 15.37 -11.48
CA VAL A 62 13.23 15.35 -11.03
C VAL A 62 13.58 13.92 -10.58
N PRO A 63 14.66 13.29 -11.10
CA PRO A 63 15.00 11.90 -10.78
C PRO A 63 15.21 11.62 -9.30
N SER A 64 15.68 12.62 -8.54
CA SER A 64 15.87 12.52 -7.08
C SER A 64 14.56 12.23 -6.34
N ALA A 65 13.39 12.61 -6.89
CA ALA A 65 12.10 12.28 -6.31
C ALA A 65 11.93 10.76 -6.16
N ALA A 66 12.21 10.00 -7.22
CA ALA A 66 12.09 8.55 -7.21
C ALA A 66 13.08 7.90 -6.22
N ILE A 67 14.28 8.47 -6.07
CA ILE A 67 15.30 7.99 -5.12
C ILE A 67 14.82 8.19 -3.68
N LEU A 68 14.35 9.40 -3.34
CA LEU A 68 13.86 9.73 -2.00
C LEU A 68 12.64 8.89 -1.61
N VAL A 69 11.69 8.71 -2.53
CA VAL A 69 10.51 7.88 -2.29
C VAL A 69 10.88 6.40 -2.22
N THR A 70 11.87 5.95 -3.00
CA THR A 70 12.39 4.57 -2.90
C THR A 70 12.97 4.31 -1.52
N TYR A 71 13.78 5.23 -1.00
CA TYR A 71 14.37 5.11 0.32
C TYR A 71 13.27 4.95 1.40
N HIS A 72 12.21 5.76 1.32
CA HIS A 72 11.05 5.62 2.20
C HIS A 72 10.33 4.27 2.02
N ASN A 73 10.00 3.87 0.80
CA ASN A 73 9.23 2.64 0.54
C ASN A 73 9.99 1.38 0.99
N VAL A 74 11.30 1.33 0.81
CA VAL A 74 12.14 0.23 1.31
C VAL A 74 12.16 0.25 2.85
N ALA A 75 12.36 1.41 3.48
CA ALA A 75 12.32 1.53 4.92
C ALA A 75 10.96 1.12 5.51
N TYR A 76 9.86 1.48 4.85
CA TYR A 76 8.49 1.09 5.20
C TYR A 76 8.33 -0.43 5.18
N THR A 77 8.69 -1.10 4.09
CA THR A 77 8.55 -2.57 3.97
C THR A 77 9.39 -3.34 4.99
N GLN A 78 10.61 -2.87 5.26
CA GLN A 78 11.42 -3.41 6.35
C GLN A 78 10.76 -3.17 7.72
N GLY A 79 10.19 -1.98 7.95
CA GLY A 79 9.47 -1.63 9.17
C GLY A 79 8.22 -2.48 9.39
N LEU A 80 7.43 -2.71 8.34
CA LEU A 80 6.27 -3.59 8.35
C LEU A 80 6.67 -5.02 8.76
N THR A 81 7.73 -5.55 8.14
CA THR A 81 8.24 -6.89 8.46
C THR A 81 8.75 -7.00 9.89
N ARG A 82 9.40 -5.95 10.42
CA ARG A 82 9.82 -5.89 11.82
C ARG A 82 8.61 -5.92 12.77
N ARG A 83 7.57 -5.14 12.51
CA ARG A 83 6.33 -5.12 13.31
C ARG A 83 5.61 -6.46 13.28
N LEU A 84 5.50 -7.07 12.09
CA LEU A 84 4.94 -8.41 11.92
C LEU A 84 5.72 -9.45 12.74
N ARG A 85 7.07 -9.45 12.65
CA ARG A 85 7.94 -10.35 13.42
C ARG A 85 7.79 -10.14 14.93
N ALA A 86 7.63 -8.91 15.39
CA ALA A 86 7.38 -8.61 16.80
C ALA A 86 6.04 -9.19 17.27
N ALA A 87 4.97 -8.98 16.50
CA ALA A 87 3.64 -9.53 16.81
C ALA A 87 3.63 -11.06 16.93
N ILE A 88 4.41 -11.76 16.07
CA ILE A 88 4.59 -13.22 16.16
C ILE A 88 5.29 -13.61 17.47
N LYS A 89 6.39 -12.94 17.81
CA LYS A 89 7.14 -13.23 19.05
C LYS A 89 6.32 -12.98 20.32
N GLU A 90 5.45 -11.97 20.27
CA GLU A 90 4.58 -11.57 21.36
C GLU A 90 3.24 -12.32 21.36
N GLN A 91 3.07 -13.34 20.51
CA GLN A 91 1.85 -14.16 20.40
C GLN A 91 0.55 -13.36 20.19
N ARG A 92 0.65 -12.18 19.56
CA ARG A 92 -0.48 -11.27 19.28
C ARG A 92 -0.68 -11.00 17.80
N LEU A 93 -0.29 -11.96 16.95
CA LEU A 93 -0.40 -11.84 15.50
C LEU A 93 -1.85 -11.57 15.03
N PRO A 94 -2.89 -12.30 15.50
CA PRO A 94 -4.26 -12.06 15.05
C PRO A 94 -4.74 -10.63 15.29
N ASP A 95 -4.49 -10.11 16.49
CA ASP A 95 -4.89 -8.74 16.85
C ASP A 95 -4.13 -7.68 16.08
N TRP A 96 -2.83 -7.92 15.85
CA TRP A 96 -2.01 -7.04 15.03
C TRP A 96 -2.52 -7.01 13.58
N VAL A 97 -2.85 -8.16 12.98
CA VAL A 97 -3.40 -8.25 11.62
C VAL A 97 -4.73 -7.52 11.53
N ARG A 98 -5.67 -7.73 12.47
CA ARG A 98 -6.95 -7.02 12.52
C ARG A 98 -6.76 -5.50 12.55
N SER A 99 -5.85 -5.02 13.41
CA SER A 99 -5.53 -3.60 13.51
C SER A 99 -4.89 -3.07 12.22
N TYR A 100 -4.00 -3.84 11.60
CA TYR A 100 -3.32 -3.44 10.38
C TYR A 100 -4.28 -3.34 9.19
N ILE A 101 -5.16 -4.34 9.00
CA ILE A 101 -6.18 -4.35 7.95
C ILE A 101 -7.14 -3.16 8.11
N LYS A 102 -7.60 -2.89 9.34
CA LYS A 102 -8.44 -1.72 9.63
C LYS A 102 -7.77 -0.39 9.25
N GLY A 103 -6.46 -0.28 9.44
CA GLY A 103 -5.69 0.89 9.02
C GLY A 103 -5.52 0.96 7.50
N MET A 104 -5.19 -0.16 6.86
CA MET A 104 -4.91 -0.28 5.43
C MET A 104 -6.14 -0.02 4.55
N PHE A 105 -7.33 -0.35 5.03
CA PHE A 105 -8.61 -0.17 4.34
C PHE A 105 -9.51 0.80 5.13
N PRO A 106 -9.22 2.11 5.11
CA PRO A 106 -9.99 3.10 5.87
C PRO A 106 -11.47 3.18 5.44
N HIS A 107 -11.78 2.76 4.21
CA HIS A 107 -13.13 2.71 3.66
C HIS A 107 -13.84 1.37 3.86
N ARG A 108 -13.25 0.44 4.62
CA ARG A 108 -13.87 -0.85 4.96
C ARG A 108 -14.20 -1.69 3.71
N ASP A 109 -13.32 -1.57 2.71
CA ASP A 109 -13.41 -2.22 1.40
C ASP A 109 -12.34 -3.32 1.29
N VAL A 110 -12.28 -4.21 2.28
CA VAL A 110 -11.34 -5.34 2.27
C VAL A 110 -11.80 -6.36 1.22
N PRO A 111 -10.95 -6.73 0.24
CA PRO A 111 -11.30 -7.71 -0.77
C PRO A 111 -11.66 -9.07 -0.18
N GLN A 112 -12.69 -9.73 -0.72
CA GLN A 112 -13.17 -11.03 -0.23
C GLN A 112 -12.08 -12.09 -0.15
N TRP A 113 -11.20 -12.19 -1.15
CA TRP A 113 -10.09 -13.15 -1.14
C TRP A 113 -9.16 -13.00 0.08
N ALA A 114 -9.00 -11.78 0.58
CA ALA A 114 -8.17 -11.50 1.75
C ALA A 114 -8.89 -11.90 3.04
N VAL A 115 -10.20 -11.72 3.10
CA VAL A 115 -11.05 -12.19 4.21
C VAL A 115 -10.99 -13.71 4.30
N ASP A 116 -11.22 -14.40 3.17
CA ASP A 116 -11.22 -15.86 3.10
C ASP A 116 -9.85 -16.44 3.51
N ALA A 117 -8.75 -15.85 3.01
CA ALA A 117 -7.40 -16.29 3.34
C ALA A 117 -7.08 -16.12 4.84
N LEU A 118 -7.56 -15.05 5.47
CA LEU A 118 -7.35 -14.80 6.89
C LEU A 118 -8.20 -15.74 7.76
N ASP A 119 -9.41 -16.07 7.32
CA ASP A 119 -10.28 -17.01 8.03
C ASP A 119 -9.67 -18.43 8.05
N VAL A 120 -9.13 -18.91 6.92
CA VAL A 120 -8.38 -20.18 6.86
C VAL A 120 -7.18 -20.18 7.81
N ALA A 121 -6.56 -19.01 8.04
CA ALA A 121 -5.45 -18.85 8.98
C ALA A 121 -5.91 -18.71 10.45
N GLY A 122 -7.21 -18.82 10.75
CA GLY A 122 -7.77 -18.64 12.09
C GLY A 122 -7.85 -17.19 12.56
N ILE A 123 -7.78 -16.22 11.63
CA ILE A 123 -7.84 -14.79 11.91
C ILE A 123 -9.13 -14.23 11.31
N SER A 124 -10.25 -14.37 12.04
CA SER A 124 -11.51 -13.79 11.57
C SER A 124 -11.49 -12.26 11.71
N LEU A 125 -11.88 -11.60 10.62
CA LEU A 125 -12.14 -10.17 10.56
C LEU A 125 -13.63 -9.92 10.86
N PRO A 126 -14.00 -8.78 11.47
CA PRO A 126 -15.40 -8.47 11.70
C PRO A 126 -16.12 -8.12 10.38
N ASP A 127 -17.39 -8.54 10.29
CA ASP A 127 -18.21 -8.47 9.07
C ASP A 127 -18.42 -7.04 8.52
N ASP A 128 -18.19 -6.02 9.36
CA ASP A 128 -18.36 -4.60 9.05
C ASP A 128 -17.19 -3.99 8.24
N ILE A 129 -16.19 -4.79 7.85
CA ILE A 129 -15.00 -4.35 7.10
C ILE A 129 -14.89 -5.01 5.71
N CYS A 130 -15.81 -5.91 5.36
CA CYS A 130 -15.73 -6.70 4.14
C CYS A 130 -16.36 -5.98 2.94
N ASP A 131 -15.62 -5.88 1.83
CA ASP A 131 -16.18 -5.43 0.54
C ASP A 131 -17.11 -6.52 0.00
N LYS A 132 -18.42 -6.24 0.02
CA LYS A 132 -19.44 -7.19 -0.47
C LYS A 132 -19.53 -7.24 -2.00
N ARG A 133 -18.69 -6.49 -2.72
CA ARG A 133 -18.60 -6.62 -4.18
C ARG A 133 -18.04 -8.01 -4.52
N PRO A 134 -18.64 -8.73 -5.47
CA PRO A 134 -18.15 -10.04 -5.86
C PRO A 134 -16.68 -9.92 -6.30
N ALA A 135 -15.86 -10.87 -5.85
CA ALA A 135 -14.47 -10.95 -6.30
C ALA A 135 -14.44 -10.95 -7.85
N HIS A 136 -13.47 -10.24 -8.42
CA HIS A 136 -13.24 -10.25 -9.87
C HIS A 136 -12.86 -11.67 -10.29
N ASP A 137 -13.82 -12.41 -10.82
CA ASP A 137 -13.69 -13.81 -11.20
C ASP A 137 -13.04 -13.90 -12.58
N PHE A 138 -11.71 -13.75 -12.59
CA PHE A 138 -10.90 -13.76 -13.80
C PHE A 138 -11.05 -15.07 -14.58
N ASP A 139 -11.17 -16.20 -13.88
CA ASP A 139 -11.35 -17.51 -14.52
C ASP A 139 -12.71 -17.64 -15.19
N ARG A 140 -13.78 -17.10 -14.58
CA ARG A 140 -15.10 -17.02 -15.22
C ARG A 140 -15.10 -16.06 -16.40
N GLU A 141 -14.47 -14.89 -16.29
CA GLU A 141 -14.41 -13.93 -17.41
C GLU A 141 -13.58 -14.42 -18.60
N LEU A 142 -12.54 -15.21 -18.35
CA LEU A 142 -11.80 -15.92 -19.40
C LEU A 142 -12.66 -17.00 -20.06
N ARG A 143 -13.42 -17.77 -19.26
CA ARG A 143 -14.36 -18.78 -19.78
C ARG A 143 -15.50 -18.16 -20.60
N ASP A 144 -16.02 -17.03 -20.13
CA ASP A 144 -17.15 -16.32 -20.72
C ASP A 144 -16.72 -15.37 -21.87
N GLY A 145 -15.42 -15.27 -22.17
CA GLY A 145 -14.88 -14.40 -23.21
C GLY A 145 -15.05 -12.90 -22.96
N ALA A 146 -15.37 -12.52 -21.72
CA ALA A 146 -15.64 -11.14 -21.30
C ALA A 146 -14.37 -10.34 -20.98
N TYR A 147 -13.23 -11.02 -20.77
CA TYR A 147 -11.98 -10.35 -20.44
C TYR A 147 -11.42 -9.55 -21.64
N ARG A 148 -11.39 -8.22 -21.51
CA ARG A 148 -10.59 -7.33 -22.38
C ARG A 148 -9.34 -6.87 -21.65
N PRO A 149 -8.13 -7.20 -22.14
CA PRO A 149 -6.92 -6.72 -21.52
C PRO A 149 -6.84 -5.18 -21.60
N PRO A 150 -6.46 -4.50 -20.51
CA PRO A 150 -6.30 -3.05 -20.52
C PRO A 150 -5.12 -2.68 -21.44
N GLY A 151 -5.43 -1.97 -22.55
CA GLY A 151 -4.42 -1.42 -23.47
C GLY A 151 -4.39 -2.00 -24.89
N GLY A 152 -5.38 -2.80 -25.31
CA GLY A 152 -5.50 -3.20 -26.72
C GLY A 152 -5.78 -2.01 -27.64
N LEU A 153 -4.85 -1.70 -28.53
CA LEU A 153 -5.08 -0.75 -29.64
C LEU A 153 -6.19 -1.30 -30.56
N PRO A 154 -7.12 -0.46 -31.04
CA PRO A 154 -8.11 -0.90 -32.02
C PRO A 154 -7.41 -1.27 -33.33
N GLY A 155 -7.71 -2.47 -33.83
CA GLY A 155 -7.46 -2.86 -35.21
C GLY A 155 -8.54 -2.34 -36.16
#